data_AF-A0A6A4PPS7-F1
#
_entry.id   AF-A0A6A4PPS7-F1
#
_cell.length_a   1.000
_cell.length_b   1.000
_cell.length_c   1.000
_cell.angle_alpha   90.00
_cell.angle_beta   90.00
_cell.angle_gamma   90.00
#
_symmetry.space_group_name_H-M   'P 1'
#
loop_
_entity.id
_entity.type
_entity.pdbx_description
1 polymer ?
#
loop_
_entity_poly.entity_id
_entity_poly.type
_entity_poly.pdbx_seq_one_letter_code
_entity_poly.pdbx_strand_id
1 'polypeptide(L)'
;MPKLTFTLLVQIEIFPYSVFYMFFEQYLNIWKTALVNLAIAIGAVFIVCLVITSSFWSSTIILLVLVMIVVDLMGVMAILKIQLNAISVVNLVMSVGIAVEFCVHMTHSFTVTSGGKDRRVKEALGTMGASVFSGITLTKLVGVIVLCFSRTEVFVIYYFQMYLSLVLLGFLHGLVFLPVVLSIFGPPSRYIHNEQGENTSPNSS
;
A
#
# COMPACT_ATOMS: atom_id res chain seq x y z
N MET A 1 14.97 -4.37 37.44
CA MET A 1 14.93 -4.57 38.91
C MET A 1 14.88 -6.06 39.21
N PRO A 2 15.58 -6.52 40.25
CA PRO A 2 15.94 -7.92 40.48
C PRO A 2 14.75 -8.74 41.02
N LYS A 3 14.64 -9.98 40.55
CA LYS A 3 13.60 -10.95 40.93
C LYS A 3 13.83 -11.39 42.38
N LEU A 4 12.85 -11.15 43.25
CA LEU A 4 12.93 -11.42 44.68
C LEU A 4 12.88 -12.95 44.95
N THR A 5 13.94 -13.43 45.57
CA THR A 5 14.25 -14.81 45.98
C THR A 5 13.36 -15.33 47.12
N PHE A 6 12.05 -15.54 46.90
CA PHE A 6 11.18 -16.09 47.97
C PHE A 6 10.08 -17.07 47.49
N THR A 7 10.44 -18.02 46.61
CA THR A 7 9.51 -19.09 46.16
C THR A 7 10.26 -20.41 46.02
N LEU A 8 10.47 -21.17 47.10
CA LEU A 8 11.16 -22.46 47.02
C LEU A 8 10.39 -23.70 47.50
N LEU A 9 9.09 -23.63 47.86
CA LEU A 9 8.36 -24.85 48.27
C LEU A 9 6.90 -25.01 47.79
N VAL A 10 6.33 -24.06 47.06
CA VAL A 10 5.06 -24.27 46.33
C VAL A 10 5.17 -23.52 45.01
N GLN A 11 4.87 -24.16 43.87
CA GLN A 11 4.71 -23.45 42.59
C GLN A 11 3.41 -22.62 42.63
N ILE A 12 3.43 -21.54 43.38
CA ILE A 12 2.40 -20.50 43.33
C ILE A 12 3.00 -19.37 42.50
N GLU A 13 2.57 -19.27 41.25
CA GLU A 13 2.83 -18.08 40.44
C GLU A 13 1.93 -16.94 40.93
N ILE A 14 2.53 -15.96 41.59
CA ILE A 14 1.83 -14.78 42.10
C ILE A 14 1.93 -13.70 41.02
N PHE A 15 0.79 -13.42 40.36
CA PHE A 15 0.70 -12.35 39.37
C PHE A 15 0.05 -11.10 39.97
N PRO A 16 0.64 -9.91 39.81
CA PRO A 16 -0.01 -8.66 40.21
C PRO A 16 -1.20 -8.39 39.29
N TYR A 17 -2.41 -8.40 39.85
CA TYR A 17 -3.65 -8.12 39.11
C TYR A 17 -4.09 -6.66 39.31
N SER A 18 -4.39 -5.98 38.21
CA SER A 18 -5.04 -4.67 38.19
C SER A 18 -5.76 -4.52 36.84
N VAL A 19 -6.93 -3.89 36.85
CA VAL A 19 -7.74 -3.66 35.64
C VAL A 19 -6.94 -2.89 34.57
N PHE A 20 -6.03 -2.01 34.98
CA PHE A 20 -5.17 -1.24 34.07
C PHE A 20 -4.16 -2.11 33.32
N TYR A 21 -3.70 -3.25 33.89
CA TYR A 21 -2.74 -4.12 33.21
C TYR A 21 -3.29 -4.68 31.90
N MET A 22 -4.59 -5.00 31.84
CA MET A 22 -5.25 -5.49 30.63
C MET A 22 -5.18 -4.48 29.47
N PHE A 23 -5.23 -3.17 29.75
CA PHE A 23 -5.17 -2.13 28.73
C PHE A 23 -3.73 -1.80 28.29
N PHE A 24 -2.75 -1.90 29.20
CA PHE A 24 -1.35 -1.58 28.89
C PHE A 24 -0.55 -2.74 28.27
N GLU A 25 -0.96 -3.99 28.52
CA GLU A 25 -0.38 -5.20 27.90
C GLU A 25 -0.32 -5.10 26.36
N GLN A 26 -1.34 -4.54 25.71
CA GLN A 26 -1.34 -4.40 24.24
C GLN A 26 -0.23 -3.46 23.76
N TYR A 27 0.11 -2.41 24.53
CA TYR A 27 1.13 -1.44 24.14
C TYR A 27 2.55 -2.01 24.28
N LEU A 28 2.75 -3.01 25.15
CA LEU A 28 4.05 -3.68 25.30
C LEU A 28 4.45 -4.46 24.04
N ASN A 29 3.47 -5.01 23.32
CA ASN A 29 3.69 -5.80 22.11
C ASN A 29 3.23 -5.11 20.81
N ILE A 30 2.73 -3.86 20.88
CA ILE A 30 2.09 -3.20 19.74
C ILE A 30 3.00 -3.10 18.52
N TRP A 31 4.28 -2.82 18.71
CA TRP A 31 5.26 -2.74 17.63
C TRP A 31 5.48 -4.09 16.93
N LYS A 32 5.52 -5.18 17.70
CA LYS A 32 5.65 -6.54 17.15
C LYS A 32 4.38 -6.91 16.39
N THR A 33 3.22 -6.65 16.98
CA THR A 33 1.92 -6.91 16.34
C THR A 33 1.77 -6.11 15.05
N ALA A 34 2.15 -4.84 15.04
CA ALA A 34 2.14 -3.98 13.87
C ALA A 34 3.02 -4.54 12.75
N LEU A 35 4.27 -4.89 13.07
CA LEU A 35 5.23 -5.41 12.09
C LEU A 35 4.79 -6.76 11.52
N VAL A 36 4.29 -7.67 12.35
CA VAL A 36 3.77 -8.97 11.91
C VAL A 36 2.55 -8.79 11.02
N ASN A 37 1.57 -7.99 11.43
CA ASN A 37 0.36 -7.75 10.62
C ASN A 37 0.70 -7.08 9.29
N LEU A 38 1.63 -6.13 9.29
CA LEU A 38 2.07 -5.48 8.08
C LEU A 38 2.82 -6.44 7.15
N ALA A 39 3.71 -7.28 7.70
CA ALA A 39 4.42 -8.29 6.93
C ALA A 39 3.47 -9.32 6.30
N ILE A 40 2.46 -9.77 7.05
CA ILE A 40 1.42 -10.68 6.53
C ILE A 40 0.63 -10.00 5.42
N ALA A 41 0.21 -8.74 5.61
CA ALA A 41 -0.54 -7.99 4.60
C ALA A 41 0.26 -7.78 3.31
N ILE A 42 1.53 -7.36 3.44
CA ILE A 42 2.45 -7.18 2.31
C ILE A 42 2.70 -8.52 1.59
N GLY A 43 2.89 -9.62 2.34
CA GLY A 43 3.06 -10.96 1.77
C GLY A 43 1.80 -11.44 1.02
N ALA A 44 0.62 -11.23 1.59
CA ALA A 44 -0.65 -11.56 0.92
C ALA A 44 -0.83 -10.76 -0.38
N VAL A 45 -0.54 -9.46 -0.34
CA VAL A 45 -0.59 -8.59 -1.53
C VAL A 45 0.40 -9.03 -2.58
N PHE A 46 1.62 -9.43 -2.19
CA PHE A 46 2.62 -9.95 -3.13
C PHE A 46 2.12 -11.20 -3.87
N ILE A 47 1.50 -12.15 -3.15
CA ILE A 47 0.93 -13.36 -3.75
C ILE A 47 -0.18 -13.01 -4.74
N VAL A 48 -1.12 -12.14 -4.35
CA VAL A 48 -2.23 -11.72 -5.22
C VAL A 48 -1.71 -10.98 -6.45
N CYS A 49 -0.77 -10.05 -6.29
CA CYS A 49 -0.17 -9.31 -7.39
C CYS A 49 0.60 -10.23 -8.35
N LEU A 50 1.25 -11.26 -7.82
CA LEU A 50 1.96 -12.27 -8.61
C LEU A 50 0.99 -13.10 -9.45
N VAL A 51 -0.16 -13.49 -8.90
CA VAL A 51 -1.22 -14.20 -9.64
C VAL A 51 -1.82 -13.31 -10.73
N ILE A 52 -2.16 -12.05 -10.40
CA ILE A 52 -2.80 -11.13 -11.35
C ILE A 52 -1.85 -10.74 -12.49
N THR A 53 -0.60 -10.39 -12.16
CA THR A 53 0.35 -9.88 -13.17
C THR A 53 1.08 -11.01 -13.89
N SER A 54 1.07 -12.23 -13.34
CA SER A 54 1.78 -13.40 -13.88
C SER A 54 3.27 -13.13 -14.15
N SER A 55 3.87 -12.16 -13.45
CA SER A 55 5.26 -11.73 -13.59
C SER A 55 5.83 -11.38 -12.21
N PHE A 56 6.86 -12.12 -11.81
CA PHE A 56 7.57 -11.89 -10.55
C PHE A 56 8.18 -10.48 -10.49
N TRP A 57 8.64 -9.98 -11.64
CA TRP A 57 9.32 -8.70 -11.72
C TRP A 57 8.37 -7.52 -11.49
N SER A 58 7.20 -7.52 -12.14
CA SER A 58 6.17 -6.49 -11.89
C SER A 58 5.66 -6.54 -10.45
N SER A 59 5.41 -7.73 -9.91
CA SER A 59 4.93 -7.88 -8.53
C SER A 59 5.92 -7.30 -7.52
N THR A 60 7.22 -7.52 -7.75
CA THR A 60 8.29 -6.97 -6.89
C THR A 60 8.34 -5.43 -6.95
N ILE A 61 8.10 -4.83 -8.12
CA ILE A 61 8.03 -3.37 -8.26
C ILE A 61 6.84 -2.80 -7.48
N ILE A 62 5.66 -3.40 -7.62
CA ILE A 62 4.47 -3.01 -6.83
C ILE A 62 4.76 -3.12 -5.33
N LEU A 63 5.40 -4.21 -4.91
CA LEU A 63 5.75 -4.43 -3.50
C LEU A 63 6.70 -3.35 -2.97
N LEU A 64 7.71 -2.97 -3.74
CA LEU A 64 8.65 -1.92 -3.39
C LEU A 64 7.94 -0.58 -3.21
N VAL A 65 7.05 -0.22 -4.14
CA VAL A 65 6.26 1.01 -4.04
C VAL A 65 5.33 0.99 -2.83
N LEU A 66 4.71 -0.16 -2.53
CA LEU A 66 3.88 -0.32 -1.33
C LEU A 66 4.67 -0.12 -0.04
N VAL A 67 5.87 -0.70 0.06
CA VAL A 67 6.74 -0.50 1.22
C VAL A 67 7.11 0.97 1.38
N MET A 68 7.42 1.67 0.28
CA MET A 68 7.68 3.11 0.31
C MET A 68 6.47 3.91 0.84
N ILE A 69 5.26 3.63 0.33
CA ILE A 69 4.04 4.29 0.80
C ILE A 69 3.82 4.06 2.30
N VAL A 70 4.04 2.84 2.79
CA VAL A 70 3.86 2.53 4.21
C VAL A 70 4.91 3.22 5.08
N VAL A 71 6.17 3.27 4.64
CA VAL A 71 7.25 3.99 5.34
C VAL A 71 6.94 5.48 5.40
N ASP A 72 6.52 6.09 4.29
CA ASP A 72 6.14 7.50 4.25
C ASP A 72 4.91 7.77 5.12
N LEU A 73 3.93 6.87 5.13
CA LEU A 73 2.75 7.00 5.99
C LEU A 73 3.13 6.94 7.47
N MET A 74 4.03 6.03 7.86
CA MET A 74 4.59 5.99 9.23
C MET A 74 5.37 7.28 9.55
N GLY A 75 6.10 7.84 8.58
CA GLY A 75 6.77 9.14 8.72
C GLY A 75 5.79 10.28 8.95
N VAL A 76 4.69 10.33 8.18
CA VAL A 76 3.64 11.33 8.36
C VAL A 76 2.93 11.16 9.71
N MET A 77 2.68 9.92 10.15
CA MET A 77 2.15 9.66 11.50
C MET A 77 3.06 10.23 12.59
N ALA A 78 4.37 10.11 12.44
CA ALA A 78 5.34 10.69 13.38
C ALA A 78 5.29 12.22 13.38
N ILE A 79 5.20 12.86 12.20
CA ILE A 79 5.12 14.33 12.07
C ILE A 79 3.80 14.86 12.66
N LEU A 80 2.69 14.18 12.41
CA LEU A 80 1.36 14.54 12.90
C LEU A 80 1.12 14.12 14.37
N LYS A 81 2.13 13.54 15.03
CA LYS A 81 2.08 13.06 16.42
C LYS A 81 0.95 12.04 16.69
N ILE A 82 0.63 11.22 15.68
CA ILE A 82 -0.35 10.14 15.80
C ILE A 82 0.31 8.97 16.54
N GLN A 83 -0.25 8.56 17.68
CA GLN A 83 0.31 7.48 18.47
C GLN A 83 0.07 6.12 17.80
N LEU A 84 1.07 5.22 17.91
CA LEU A 84 0.94 3.86 17.43
C LEU A 84 0.13 3.02 18.45
N ASN A 85 -1.14 2.81 18.14
CA ASN A 85 -2.12 2.07 18.93
C ASN A 85 -2.84 1.03 18.05
N ALA A 86 -3.66 0.15 18.63
CA ALA A 86 -4.42 -0.86 17.89
C ALA A 86 -5.21 -0.27 16.70
N ILE A 87 -5.84 0.89 16.89
CA ILE A 87 -6.59 1.59 15.84
C ILE A 87 -5.67 2.00 14.68
N SER A 88 -4.51 2.61 14.98
CA SER A 88 -3.60 3.04 13.94
C SER A 88 -2.95 1.86 13.21
N VAL A 89 -2.72 0.73 13.91
CA VAL A 89 -2.21 -0.50 13.28
C VAL A 89 -3.22 -1.06 12.29
N VAL A 90 -4.51 -1.12 12.65
CA VAL A 90 -5.57 -1.50 11.71
C VAL A 90 -5.63 -0.55 10.52
N ASN A 91 -5.53 0.77 10.77
CA ASN A 91 -5.50 1.75 9.69
C ASN A 91 -4.27 1.58 8.79
N LEU A 92 -3.10 1.23 9.33
CA LEU A 92 -1.89 0.96 8.55
C LEU A 92 -2.08 -0.27 7.64
N VAL A 93 -2.66 -1.34 8.16
CA VAL A 93 -2.97 -2.57 7.38
C VAL A 93 -4.00 -2.27 6.29
N MET A 94 -5.07 -1.54 6.63
CA MET A 94 -6.06 -1.08 5.65
C MET A 94 -5.42 -0.21 4.57
N SER A 95 -4.44 0.62 4.96
CA SER A 95 -3.72 1.50 4.05
C SER A 95 -2.97 0.71 2.98
N VAL A 96 -2.39 -0.45 3.30
CA VAL A 96 -1.75 -1.35 2.32
C VAL A 96 -2.76 -1.79 1.25
N GLY A 97 -3.96 -2.20 1.66
CA GLY A 97 -5.02 -2.64 0.75
C GLY A 97 -5.59 -1.51 -0.12
N ILE A 98 -5.64 -0.29 0.40
CA ILE A 98 -6.10 0.88 -0.37
C ILE A 98 -4.99 1.38 -1.31
N ALA A 99 -3.72 1.30 -0.91
CA ALA A 99 -2.56 1.73 -1.70
C ALA A 99 -2.31 0.83 -2.91
N VAL A 100 -2.54 -0.50 -2.77
CA VAL A 100 -2.29 -1.45 -3.85
C VAL A 100 -3.20 -1.22 -5.06
N GLU A 101 -4.41 -0.71 -4.85
CA GLU A 101 -5.34 -0.41 -5.95
C GLU A 101 -4.72 0.56 -6.96
N PHE A 102 -4.08 1.64 -6.50
CA PHE A 102 -3.41 2.59 -7.39
C PHE A 102 -2.30 1.92 -8.22
N CYS A 103 -1.53 1.03 -7.58
CA CYS A 103 -0.36 0.42 -8.19
C CYS A 103 -0.72 -0.71 -9.17
N VAL A 104 -1.66 -1.59 -8.80
CA VAL A 104 -2.07 -2.73 -9.61
C VAL A 104 -2.78 -2.27 -10.87
N HIS A 105 -3.68 -1.29 -10.78
CA HIS A 105 -4.38 -0.78 -11.97
C HIS A 105 -3.41 -0.19 -13.00
N MET A 106 -2.45 0.62 -12.54
CA MET A 106 -1.43 1.21 -13.40
C MET A 106 -0.49 0.16 -14.00
N THR A 107 0.01 -0.76 -13.17
CA THR A 107 0.92 -1.83 -13.62
C THR A 107 0.21 -2.79 -14.58
N HIS A 108 -1.04 -3.14 -14.31
CA HIS A 108 -1.86 -3.98 -15.18
C HIS A 108 -2.04 -3.33 -16.55
N SER A 109 -2.44 -2.05 -16.59
CA SER A 109 -2.54 -1.29 -17.84
C SER A 109 -1.22 -1.27 -18.62
N PHE A 110 -0.09 -1.02 -17.94
CA PHE A 110 1.24 -1.12 -18.55
C PHE A 110 1.53 -2.52 -19.11
N THR A 111 1.15 -3.59 -18.41
CA THR A 111 1.42 -4.98 -18.84
C THR A 111 0.60 -5.43 -20.05
N VAL A 112 -0.62 -4.91 -20.22
CA VAL A 112 -1.49 -5.27 -21.35
C VAL A 112 -1.22 -4.43 -22.59
N THR A 113 -0.64 -3.24 -22.44
CA THR A 113 -0.24 -2.42 -23.58
C THR A 113 0.98 -3.01 -24.31
N SER A 114 0.93 -2.99 -25.64
CA SER A 114 2.01 -3.48 -26.52
C SER A 114 2.96 -2.37 -26.96
N GLY A 115 4.21 -2.73 -27.26
CA GLY A 115 5.23 -1.82 -27.82
C GLY A 115 6.40 -1.52 -26.88
N GLY A 116 7.15 -0.45 -27.20
CA GLY A 116 8.29 0.01 -26.38
C GLY A 116 7.86 0.48 -24.99
N LYS A 117 8.76 0.38 -24.00
CA LYS A 117 8.47 0.73 -22.59
C LYS A 117 7.89 2.14 -22.44
N ASP A 118 8.49 3.14 -23.09
CA ASP A 118 8.03 4.53 -22.99
C ASP A 118 6.65 4.75 -23.60
N ARG A 119 6.36 4.09 -24.72
CA ARG A 119 5.03 4.12 -25.34
C ARG A 119 3.99 3.48 -24.42
N ARG A 120 4.31 2.31 -23.85
CA ARG A 120 3.44 1.59 -22.92
C ARG A 120 3.16 2.39 -21.66
N VAL A 121 4.16 3.05 -21.08
CA VAL A 121 3.96 3.93 -19.91
C VAL A 121 3.07 5.11 -20.28
N LYS A 122 3.33 5.77 -21.41
CA LYS A 122 2.54 6.93 -21.85
C LYS A 122 1.07 6.56 -22.09
N GLU A 123 0.83 5.42 -22.72
CA GLU A 123 -0.51 4.92 -23.00
C GLU A 123 -1.22 4.44 -21.72
N ALA A 124 -0.53 3.74 -20.83
CA ALA A 124 -1.07 3.33 -19.53
C ALA A 124 -1.42 4.53 -18.67
N LEU A 125 -0.58 5.57 -18.63
CA LEU A 125 -0.85 6.80 -17.90
C LEU A 125 -2.02 7.59 -18.53
N GLY A 126 -2.09 7.65 -19.86
CA GLY A 126 -3.16 8.35 -20.58
C GLY A 126 -4.53 7.68 -20.41
N THR A 127 -4.58 6.35 -20.43
CA THR A 127 -5.83 5.58 -20.33
C THR A 127 -6.22 5.32 -18.88
N MET A 128 -5.31 4.74 -18.09
CA MET A 128 -5.59 4.31 -16.73
C MET A 128 -5.36 5.42 -15.70
N GLY A 129 -4.45 6.36 -15.94
CA GLY A 129 -4.19 7.45 -15.01
C GLY A 129 -5.42 8.32 -14.76
N ALA A 130 -6.17 8.68 -15.82
CA ALA A 130 -7.42 9.43 -15.68
C ALA A 130 -8.50 8.64 -14.91
N SER A 131 -8.61 7.33 -15.17
CA SER A 131 -9.55 6.45 -14.48
C SER A 131 -9.22 6.30 -13.00
N VAL A 132 -7.94 6.12 -12.65
CA VAL A 132 -7.48 6.00 -11.27
C VAL A 132 -7.61 7.33 -10.53
N PHE A 133 -7.35 8.47 -11.19
CA PHE A 133 -7.53 9.78 -10.58
C PHE A 133 -9.00 10.08 -10.28
N SER A 134 -9.86 10.02 -11.29
CA SER A 134 -11.28 10.37 -11.14
C SER A 134 -12.07 9.30 -10.39
N GLY A 135 -11.81 8.03 -10.68
CA GLY A 135 -12.58 6.91 -10.13
C GLY A 135 -12.11 6.48 -8.74
N ILE A 136 -10.81 6.43 -8.47
CA ILE A 136 -10.27 5.88 -7.21
C ILE A 136 -9.84 7.01 -6.26
N THR A 137 -9.10 8.00 -6.76
CA THR A 137 -8.54 9.05 -5.89
C THR A 137 -9.64 10.00 -5.41
N LEU A 138 -10.46 10.51 -6.33
CA LEU A 138 -11.51 11.48 -5.98
C LEU A 138 -12.60 10.86 -5.10
N THR A 139 -13.02 9.63 -5.37
CA THR A 139 -14.04 8.94 -4.56
C THR A 139 -13.55 8.68 -3.14
N LYS A 140 -12.30 8.23 -2.97
CA LYS A 140 -11.67 8.09 -1.65
C LYS A 140 -11.53 9.43 -0.96
N LEU A 141 -11.11 10.48 -1.68
CA LEU A 141 -10.96 11.81 -1.10
C LEU A 141 -12.30 12.35 -0.57
N VAL A 142 -13.39 12.21 -1.33
CA VAL A 142 -14.74 12.58 -0.88
C VAL A 142 -15.13 11.79 0.36
N GLY A 143 -14.91 10.47 0.37
CA GLY A 143 -15.19 9.62 1.53
C GLY A 143 -14.38 10.02 2.78
N VAL A 144 -13.11 10.36 2.61
CA VAL A 144 -12.24 10.81 3.70
C VAL A 144 -12.67 12.18 4.22
N ILE A 145 -13.04 13.12 3.35
CA ILE A 145 -13.51 14.46 3.76
C ILE A 145 -14.74 14.37 4.66
N VAL A 146 -15.64 13.42 4.43
CA VAL A 146 -16.80 13.20 5.32
C VAL A 146 -16.38 12.90 6.75
N LEU A 147 -15.25 12.21 6.96
CA LEU A 147 -14.72 11.91 8.30
C LEU A 147 -14.25 13.17 9.05
N CYS A 148 -13.88 14.24 8.33
CA CYS A 148 -13.52 15.52 8.94
C CYS A 148 -14.70 16.16 9.69
N PHE A 149 -15.93 15.89 9.28
CA PHE A 149 -17.13 16.42 9.94
C PHE A 149 -17.58 15.58 11.15
N SER A 150 -16.84 14.53 11.51
CA SER A 150 -17.15 13.71 12.67
C SER A 150 -16.91 14.48 13.97
N ARG A 151 -17.84 14.32 14.93
CA ARG A 151 -17.73 14.92 16.28
C ARG A 151 -16.72 14.21 17.19
N THR A 152 -16.25 13.03 16.80
CA THR A 152 -15.35 12.22 17.64
C THR A 152 -13.89 12.46 17.27
N GLU A 153 -13.07 12.85 18.24
CA GLU A 153 -11.65 13.14 18.05
C GLU A 153 -10.87 11.96 17.44
N VAL A 154 -11.22 10.72 17.82
CA VAL A 154 -10.61 9.51 17.27
C VAL A 154 -10.78 9.44 15.75
N PHE A 155 -11.97 9.76 15.22
CA PHE A 155 -12.22 9.74 13.78
C PHE A 155 -11.44 10.84 13.05
N VAL A 156 -11.36 12.05 13.62
CA VAL A 156 -10.67 13.17 12.98
C VAL A 156 -9.15 12.99 13.00
N ILE A 157 -8.58 12.53 14.12
CA ILE A 157 -7.12 12.42 14.27
C ILE A 157 -6.61 11.12 13.66
N TYR A 158 -7.20 9.97 13.98
CA TYR A 158 -6.66 8.67 13.55
C TYR A 158 -7.14 8.22 12.19
N TYR A 159 -8.36 8.57 11.77
CA TYR A 159 -8.89 8.10 10.49
C TYR A 159 -8.76 9.17 9.40
N PHE A 160 -9.24 10.39 9.63
CA PHE A 160 -9.17 11.45 8.62
C PHE A 160 -7.73 11.80 8.24
N GLN A 161 -6.85 12.10 9.21
CA GLN A 161 -5.47 12.47 8.87
C GLN A 161 -4.71 11.30 8.20
N MET A 162 -4.79 10.08 8.75
CA MET A 162 -4.10 8.93 8.17
C MET A 162 -4.59 8.62 6.75
N TYR A 163 -5.91 8.60 6.52
CA TYR A 163 -6.43 8.31 5.19
C TYR A 163 -6.24 9.46 4.20
N LEU A 164 -6.26 10.72 4.65
CA LEU A 164 -5.91 11.85 3.79
C LEU A 164 -4.47 11.73 3.32
N SER A 165 -3.53 11.47 4.24
CA SER A 165 -2.12 11.26 3.90
C SER A 165 -1.94 10.06 2.97
N LEU A 166 -2.64 8.96 3.23
CA LEU A 166 -2.63 7.78 2.36
C LEU A 166 -3.10 8.09 0.94
N VAL A 167 -4.22 8.80 0.77
CA VAL A 167 -4.75 9.12 -0.56
C VAL A 167 -3.75 9.98 -1.34
N LEU A 168 -3.13 10.96 -0.69
CA LEU A 168 -2.11 11.82 -1.31
C LEU A 168 -0.83 11.04 -1.66
N LEU A 169 -0.30 10.25 -0.72
CA LEU A 169 0.90 9.45 -0.92
C LEU A 169 0.68 8.35 -1.96
N GLY A 170 -0.47 7.67 -1.91
CA GLY A 170 -0.86 6.65 -2.87
C GLY A 170 -1.06 7.20 -4.27
N PHE A 171 -1.63 8.39 -4.41
CA PHE A 171 -1.71 9.09 -5.70
C PHE A 171 -0.31 9.45 -6.23
N LEU A 172 0.55 10.06 -5.39
CA LEU A 172 1.90 10.45 -5.78
C LEU A 172 2.74 9.24 -6.20
N HIS A 173 2.75 8.20 -5.38
CA HIS A 173 3.52 6.99 -5.66
C HIS A 173 2.93 6.17 -6.80
N GLY A 174 1.60 6.06 -6.89
CA GLY A 174 0.92 5.24 -7.89
C GLY A 174 0.87 5.85 -9.29
N LEU A 175 0.77 7.19 -9.41
CA LEU A 175 0.63 7.86 -10.72
C LEU A 175 1.86 8.67 -11.13
N VAL A 176 2.78 8.99 -10.22
CA VAL A 176 4.00 9.74 -10.57
C VAL A 176 5.23 8.85 -10.47
N PHE A 177 5.47 8.24 -9.31
CA PHE A 177 6.68 7.43 -9.09
C PHE A 177 6.64 6.11 -9.87
N LEU A 178 5.56 5.35 -9.76
CA LEU A 178 5.43 4.02 -10.35
C LEU A 178 5.57 4.03 -11.89
N PRO A 179 4.94 4.94 -12.66
CA PRO A 179 5.15 4.99 -14.12
C PRO A 179 6.60 5.24 -14.53
N VAL A 180 7.34 6.08 -13.77
CA VAL A 180 8.77 6.33 -14.02
C VAL A 180 9.59 5.07 -13.76
N VAL A 181 9.32 4.37 -12.65
CA VAL A 181 9.99 3.10 -12.34
C VAL A 181 9.67 2.04 -13.41
N LEU A 182 8.43 1.98 -13.92
CA LEU A 182 8.03 1.07 -14.99
C LEU A 182 8.64 1.45 -16.37
N SER A 183 8.95 2.72 -16.64
CA SER A 183 9.64 3.09 -17.89
C SER A 183 11.07 2.54 -17.91
N ILE A 184 11.79 2.67 -16.78
CA ILE A 184 13.19 2.23 -16.66
C ILE A 184 13.26 0.71 -16.46
N PHE A 185 12.54 0.25 -15.44
CA PHE A 185 12.55 -1.12 -14.93
C PHE A 185 11.22 -1.85 -15.19
N GLY A 186 10.49 -1.56 -16.27
CA GLY A 186 9.30 -2.34 -16.62
C GLY A 186 9.64 -3.61 -17.41
N PRO A 187 8.95 -4.74 -17.17
CA PRO A 187 9.22 -5.97 -17.92
C PRO A 187 8.96 -5.81 -19.42
N PRO A 188 9.62 -6.62 -20.26
CA PRO A 188 9.39 -6.60 -21.71
C PRO A 188 7.92 -6.88 -22.04
N SER A 189 7.47 -6.39 -23.19
CA SER A 189 6.10 -6.62 -23.67
C SER A 189 5.84 -8.12 -23.79
N ARG A 190 4.79 -8.62 -23.14
CA ARG A 190 4.35 -10.03 -23.28
C ARG A 190 3.63 -10.26 -24.60
N TYR A 191 3.08 -9.19 -25.19
CA TYR A 191 2.42 -9.21 -26.48
C TYR A 191 3.44 -8.85 -27.57
N ILE A 192 3.77 -9.85 -28.39
CA ILE A 192 4.40 -9.65 -29.70
C ILE A 192 3.25 -9.35 -30.66
N HIS A 193 3.14 -8.11 -31.12
CA HIS A 193 2.33 -7.87 -32.30
C HIS A 193 3.14 -8.40 -33.49
N ASN A 194 2.66 -9.45 -34.15
CA ASN A 194 3.12 -9.79 -35.48
C ASN A 194 2.72 -8.63 -36.39
N GLU A 195 3.62 -7.67 -36.59
CA GLU A 195 3.56 -6.76 -37.74
C GLU A 195 3.89 -7.56 -39.01
N GLN A 196 2.99 -8.45 -39.42
CA GLN A 196 2.94 -9.00 -40.76
C GLN A 196 1.63 -8.54 -41.39
N GLY A 197 1.68 -7.48 -42.20
CA GLY A 197 0.57 -7.21 -43.11
C GLY A 197 0.33 -5.82 -43.69
N GLU A 198 1.19 -4.81 -43.55
CA GLU A 198 0.94 -3.55 -44.27
C GLU A 198 2.22 -2.82 -44.72
N ASN A 199 3.11 -3.57 -45.39
CA ASN A 199 4.21 -3.01 -46.17
C ASN A 199 4.41 -3.83 -47.45
N THR A 200 3.41 -3.82 -48.35
CA THR A 200 3.63 -4.03 -49.80
C THR A 200 2.37 -3.66 -50.56
N SER A 201 2.36 -2.44 -51.10
CA SER A 201 1.93 -2.21 -52.48
C SER A 201 2.94 -1.24 -53.10
N PRO A 202 3.92 -1.73 -53.87
CA PRO A 202 4.76 -0.87 -54.68
C PRO A 202 3.94 -0.33 -55.87
N ASN A 203 4.20 0.93 -56.19
CA ASN A 203 3.71 1.73 -57.32
C ASN A 203 3.32 0.96 -58.60
N SER A 204 2.23 1.37 -59.25
CA SER A 204 2.21 1.48 -60.71
C SER A 204 1.09 2.42 -61.22
N SER A 205 1.54 3.51 -61.85
CA SER A 205 1.00 4.17 -63.05
C SER A 205 -0.38 4.80 -63.02
#